data_AF-A0A8T6LRJ1-F1
#
_entry.id   AF-A0A8T6LRJ1-F1
#
_cell.length_a   1.000
_cell.length_b   1.000
_cell.length_c   1.000
_cell.angle_alpha   90.00
_cell.angle_beta   90.00
_cell.angle_gamma   90.00
#
_symmetry.space_group_name_H-M   'P 1'
#
loop_
_entity.id
_entity.type
_entity.pdbx_description
1 polymer ?
#
loop_
_entity_poly.entity_id
_entity_poly.type
_entity_poly.pdbx_seq_one_letter_code
_entity_poly.pdbx_strand_id
1 'polypeptide(L)'
;IDGPRIRNEVEFLASRLEVLRQKRQISNEAYLDAGAIQGAFDMIGNLVEMGVPQHEIFSQIKQQLNRACNLELKHPGLNQAIETGRVA
;
A
#
# COMPACT_ATOMS: atom_id res chain seq x y z
N ILE A 1 6.52 -5.04 -16.26
CA ILE A 1 6.46 -4.62 -14.84
C ILE A 1 6.72 -5.87 -14.01
N ASP A 2 7.77 -5.88 -13.21
CA ASP A 2 8.25 -7.08 -12.52
C ASP A 2 7.43 -7.34 -11.26
N GLY A 3 6.75 -8.49 -11.22
CA GLY A 3 5.96 -8.96 -10.09
C GLY A 3 6.64 -8.87 -8.71
N PRO A 4 7.93 -9.26 -8.58
CA PRO A 4 8.68 -9.13 -7.32
C PRO A 4 8.81 -7.69 -6.83
N ARG A 5 8.86 -6.73 -7.76
CA ARG A 5 9.01 -5.30 -7.45
C ARG A 5 7.75 -4.73 -6.83
N ILE A 6 6.58 -5.21 -7.27
CA ILE A 6 5.29 -4.87 -6.65
C ILE A 6 5.27 -5.41 -5.23
N ARG A 7 5.64 -6.68 -5.00
CA ARG A 7 5.63 -7.28 -3.65
C ARG A 7 6.52 -6.52 -2.66
N ASN A 8 7.72 -6.13 -3.07
CA ASN A 8 8.61 -5.33 -2.22
C ASN A 8 7.98 -3.98 -1.83
N GLU A 9 7.25 -3.34 -2.76
CA GLU A 9 6.54 -2.09 -2.47
C GLU A 9 5.40 -2.32 -1.48
N VAL A 10 4.67 -3.44 -1.60
CA VAL A 10 3.61 -3.85 -0.66
C VAL A 10 4.17 -4.07 0.75
N GLU A 11 5.26 -4.84 0.86
CA GLU A 11 5.92 -5.14 2.12
C GLU A 11 6.48 -3.88 2.78
N PHE A 12 7.03 -2.96 1.99
CA PHE A 12 7.47 -1.65 2.47
C PHE A 12 6.30 -0.85 3.05
N LEU A 13 5.22 -0.67 2.27
CA LEU A 13 4.01 0.04 2.71
C LEU A 13 3.45 -0.57 4.00
N ALA A 14 3.38 -1.90 4.07
CA ALA A 14 2.94 -2.66 5.23
C ALA A 14 3.73 -2.32 6.50
N SER A 15 5.05 -2.48 6.42
CA SER A 15 5.97 -2.22 7.53
C SER A 15 5.90 -0.76 7.98
N ARG A 16 5.78 0.17 7.03
CA ARG A 16 5.67 1.61 7.35
C ARG A 16 4.38 1.95 8.07
N LEU A 17 3.24 1.47 7.60
CA LEU A 17 1.95 1.73 8.23
C LEU A 17 1.90 1.20 9.66
N GLU A 18 2.51 0.04 9.90
CA GLU A 18 2.63 -0.53 11.24
C GLU A 18 3.47 0.36 12.17
N VAL A 19 4.65 0.80 11.72
CA VAL A 19 5.52 1.70 12.51
C VAL A 19 4.83 3.03 12.80
N LEU A 20 4.15 3.62 11.82
CA LEU A 20 3.44 4.88 11.97
C LEU A 20 2.28 4.78 12.97
N ARG A 21 1.54 3.66 12.95
CA ARG A 21 0.51 3.37 13.95
C ARG A 21 1.11 3.26 15.35
N GLN A 22 2.18 2.47 15.51
CA GLN A 22 2.82 2.28 16.81
C GLN A 22 3.33 3.61 17.40
N LYS A 23 3.82 4.51 16.54
CA LYS A 23 4.25 5.87 16.91
C LYS A 23 3.08 6.86 17.09
N ARG A 24 1.83 6.43 16.92
CA ARG A 24 0.61 7.28 16.92
C ARG A 24 0.71 8.49 15.97
N GLN A 25 1.46 8.34 14.89
CA GLN A 25 1.60 9.38 13.86
C GLN A 25 0.45 9.37 12.85
N ILE A 26 -0.37 8.32 12.86
CA ILE A 26 -1.56 8.17 12.02
C ILE A 26 -2.77 7.84 12.90
N SER A 27 -3.95 8.27 12.49
CA SER A 27 -5.20 7.96 13.18
C SER A 27 -5.56 6.47 13.04
N ASN A 28 -6.38 5.94 13.95
CA ASN A 28 -6.86 4.57 13.83
C ASN A 28 -7.65 4.34 12.53
N GLU A 29 -8.40 5.35 12.07
CA GLU A 29 -9.10 5.30 10.79
C GLU A 29 -8.13 5.26 9.62
N ALA A 30 -7.08 6.10 9.63
CA ALA A 30 -6.03 6.04 8.62
C ALA A 30 -5.33 4.69 8.59
N TYR A 31 -5.08 4.08 9.75
CA TYR A 31 -4.51 2.74 9.83
C TYR A 31 -5.44 1.66 9.25
N LEU A 32 -6.75 1.70 9.55
CA LEU A 32 -7.72 0.75 9.03
C LEU A 32 -7.86 0.88 7.50
N ASP A 33 -7.99 2.11 7.00
CA ASP A 33 -8.10 2.38 5.57
C ASP A 33 -6.81 1.96 4.84
N ALA A 34 -5.64 2.25 5.41
CA ALA A 34 -4.35 1.85 4.84
C ALA A 34 -4.13 0.33 4.90
N GLY A 35 -4.56 -0.33 5.98
CA GLY A 35 -4.52 -1.78 6.12
C GLY A 35 -5.40 -2.51 5.08
N ALA A 36 -6.55 -1.92 4.71
CA ALA A 36 -7.38 -2.45 3.63
C ALA A 36 -6.68 -2.40 2.26
N ILE A 37 -5.94 -1.31 2.00
CA ILE A 37 -5.13 -1.16 0.77
C ILE A 37 -3.96 -2.14 0.78
N GLN A 38 -3.28 -2.29 1.92
CA GLN A 38 -2.19 -3.24 2.09
C GLN A 38 -2.63 -4.69 1.83
N GLY A 39 -3.76 -5.13 2.39
CA GLY A 39 -4.30 -6.47 2.14
C GLY A 39 -4.68 -6.70 0.67
N ALA A 40 -5.18 -5.67 -0.02
CA ALA A 40 -5.46 -5.76 -1.45
C ALA A 40 -4.16 -5.89 -2.28
N PHE A 41 -3.10 -5.22 -1.86
CA PHE A 41 -1.78 -5.34 -2.48
C PHE A 41 -1.12 -6.71 -2.22
N ASP A 42 -1.31 -7.30 -1.04
CA ASP A 42 -0.85 -8.66 -0.73
C ASP A 42 -1.57 -9.71 -1.60
N MET A 43 -2.89 -9.55 -1.78
CA MET A 43 -3.66 -10.34 -2.73
C MET A 43 -3.13 -10.19 -4.17
N ILE A 44 -2.77 -8.97 -4.58
CA ILE A 44 -2.14 -8.72 -5.88
C ILE A 44 -0.79 -9.46 -6.01
N GLY A 45 0.04 -9.46 -4.96
CA GLY A 45 1.29 -10.24 -4.92
C GLY A 45 1.05 -11.73 -5.13
N ASN A 46 0.05 -12.30 -4.46
CA ASN A 46 -0.33 -13.70 -4.64
C ASN A 46 -0.83 -14.00 -6.06
N LEU A 47 -1.62 -13.10 -6.67
CA LEU A 47 -2.09 -13.24 -8.06
C LEU A 47 -0.92 -13.26 -9.06
N VAL A 48 0.09 -12.43 -8.82
CA VAL A 48 1.35 -12.44 -9.60
C VAL A 48 2.05 -13.80 -9.49
N GLU A 49 2.17 -14.35 -8.27
CA GLU A 49 2.84 -15.65 -8.05
C GLU A 49 2.07 -16.82 -8.68
N MET A 50 0.74 -16.74 -8.71
CA MET A 50 -0.12 -17.72 -9.38
C MET A 50 -0.10 -17.62 -10.92
N GLY A 51 0.67 -16.68 -11.49
CA GLY A 51 0.81 -16.52 -12.93
C GLY A 51 -0.39 -15.84 -13.59
N VAL A 52 -1.20 -15.09 -12.84
CA VAL A 52 -2.34 -14.35 -13.39
C VAL A 52 -1.84 -13.32 -14.42
N PRO A 53 -2.55 -13.12 -15.54
CA PRO A 53 -2.13 -12.17 -16.57
C PRO A 53 -1.94 -10.75 -16.02
N GLN A 54 -0.82 -10.12 -16.40
CA GLN A 54 -0.45 -8.79 -15.90
C GLN A 54 -1.51 -7.71 -16.15
N HIS A 55 -2.32 -7.84 -17.21
CA HIS A 55 -3.36 -6.85 -17.52
C HIS A 55 -4.50 -6.83 -16.48
N GLU A 56 -4.86 -7.99 -15.92
CA GLU A 56 -5.86 -8.07 -14.85
C GLU A 56 -5.32 -7.49 -13.55
N ILE A 57 -4.07 -7.84 -13.24
CA ILE A 57 -3.35 -7.34 -12.07
C ILE A 57 -3.20 -5.81 -12.15
N PHE A 58 -2.91 -5.28 -13.33
CA PHE A 58 -2.73 -3.84 -13.55
C PHE A 58 -4.00 -3.03 -13.28
N SER A 59 -5.18 -3.59 -13.62
CA SER A 59 -6.47 -2.96 -13.28
C SER A 59 -6.67 -2.88 -11.76
N GLN A 60 -6.34 -3.96 -11.05
CA GLN A 60 -6.42 -4.00 -9.58
C GLN A 60 -5.44 -3.02 -8.92
N ILE A 61 -4.20 -2.97 -9.40
CA ILE A 61 -3.18 -2.01 -8.93
C ILE A 61 -3.67 -0.57 -9.12
N LYS A 62 -4.23 -0.24 -10.30
CA LYS A 62 -4.76 1.11 -10.56
C LYS A 62 -5.88 1.48 -9.59
N GLN A 63 -6.78 0.55 -9.27
CA GLN A 63 -7.84 0.81 -8.29
C GLN A 63 -7.27 1.04 -6.88
N GLN A 64 -6.29 0.23 -6.45
CA GLN A 64 -5.68 0.42 -5.13
C GLN A 64 -4.84 1.70 -5.06
N LEU A 65 -4.16 2.08 -6.14
CA LEU A 65 -3.46 3.38 -6.23
C LEU A 65 -4.45 4.55 -6.13
N ASN A 66 -5.61 4.47 -6.77
CA ASN A 66 -6.63 5.51 -6.65
C ASN A 66 -7.16 5.62 -5.21
N ARG A 67 -7.38 4.48 -4.55
CA ARG A 67 -7.74 4.44 -3.12
C ARG A 67 -6.64 5.04 -2.24
N ALA A 68 -5.37 4.77 -2.52
CA ALA A 68 -4.24 5.35 -1.80
C ALA A 68 -4.15 6.88 -2.01
N CYS A 69 -4.40 7.37 -3.23
CA CYS A 69 -4.50 8.81 -3.47
C CYS A 69 -5.67 9.45 -2.71
N ASN A 70 -6.83 8.81 -2.69
CA ASN A 70 -7.99 9.30 -1.92
C ASN A 70 -7.73 9.23 -0.41
N LEU A 71 -6.89 8.29 0.03
CA LEU A 71 -6.49 8.18 1.42
C LEU A 71 -5.69 9.40 1.89
N GLU A 72 -4.77 9.89 1.08
CA GLU A 72 -4.03 11.13 1.37
C GLU A 72 -4.96 12.35 1.43
N LEU A 73 -5.98 12.41 0.57
CA LEU A 73 -6.99 13.47 0.63
C LEU A 73 -7.83 13.39 1.92
N LYS A 74 -8.12 12.18 2.38
CA LYS A 74 -8.90 11.93 3.61
C LYS A 74 -8.06 12.14 4.87
N HIS A 75 -6.77 11.80 4.82
CA HIS A 75 -5.80 11.88 5.91
C HIS A 75 -4.53 12.60 5.44
N PRO A 76 -4.56 13.95 5.32
CA PRO A 76 -3.44 14.72 4.81
C PRO A 76 -2.17 14.54 5.65
N GLY A 77 -1.04 14.32 4.98
CA GLY A 77 0.27 14.07 5.61
C GLY A 77 0.59 12.60 5.84
N LEU A 78 -0.34 11.68 5.55
CA LEU A 78 -0.10 10.24 5.67
C LEU A 78 0.98 9.76 4.69
N ASN A 79 0.90 10.19 3.43
CA ASN A 79 1.85 9.86 2.39
C ASN A 79 3.25 10.41 2.72
N GLN A 80 3.31 11.62 3.27
CA GLN A 80 4.56 12.21 3.73
C GLN A 80 5.16 11.41 4.91
N ALA A 81 4.32 10.95 5.85
CA ALA A 81 4.74 10.08 6.95
C ALA A 81 5.23 8.70 6.47
N ILE A 82 4.67 8.17 5.38
CA ILE A 82 5.12 6.92 4.75
C ILE A 82 6.47 7.15 4.05
N GLU A 83 6.58 8.19 3.23
CA GLU A 83 7.75 8.48 2.39
C GLU A 83 8.98 8.90 3.20
N THR A 84 8.80 9.52 4.38
CA THR A 84 9.93 9.75 5.32
C THR A 84 10.62 8.45 5.75
N GLY A 85 9.99 7.30 5.55
CA GLY A 85 10.60 5.98 5.73
C GLY A 85 11.35 5.42 4.52
N ARG A 86 11.18 6.01 3.34
CA ARG A 86 11.81 5.57 2.09
C ARG A 86 13.20 6.16 1.90
N VAL A 87 13.49 7.26 2.61
CA VAL A 87 14.82 7.87 2.74
C VAL A 87 15.62 7.09 3.78
N ALA A 88 16.13 5.93 3.39
CA ALA A 88 17.17 5.19 4.12
C ALA A 88 18.09 4.48 3.11
#